data_AF-A0A961LSK8-F1
#
_entry.id   AF-A0A961LSK8-F1
#
_cell.length_a   1.000
_cell.length_b   1.000
_cell.length_c   1.000
_cell.angle_alpha   90.00
_cell.angle_beta   90.00
_cell.angle_gamma   90.00
#
_symmetry.space_group_name_H-M   'P 1'
#
loop_
_entity.id
_entity.type
_entity.pdbx_description
1 polymer ?
#
loop_
_entity_poly.entity_id
_entity_poly.type
_entity_poly.pdbx_seq_one_letter_code
_entity_poly.pdbx_strand_id
1 'polypeptide(L)'
;MLGALVRANADGAAVKVRFLLATLALPDEAARFIAMLEEVASLIFGGTRNSPIEGAATMLETGGAFICLESILRQRGHDLGMVGGLIGSNDFTTACLNMNRGDAPRHLIPGYVEHGIFASSPFTHVQVSVVGRAMHEALQRSTRLALELDQQFTWGLAGELTTDWNSVQWLARYLAPAGLSYLSTSPETIIAALLASTATRYQRPEISRAA
;
A
#
# COMPACT_ATOMS: atom_id res chain seq x y z
N MET A 1 -13.39 14.48 10.91
CA MET A 1 -12.23 14.65 10.02
C MET A 1 -12.36 15.89 9.14
N LEU A 2 -13.35 15.97 8.23
CA LEU A 2 -13.49 17.12 7.31
C LEU A 2 -13.66 18.47 8.01
N GLY A 3 -14.39 18.54 9.13
CA GLY A 3 -14.48 19.78 9.93
C GLY A 3 -13.16 20.22 10.59
N ALA A 4 -12.23 19.29 10.87
CA ALA A 4 -10.87 19.63 11.31
C ALA A 4 -10.02 20.12 10.13
N LEU A 5 -10.30 19.60 8.93
CA LEU A 5 -9.65 19.99 7.69
C LEU A 5 -9.98 21.43 7.29
N VAL A 6 -11.23 21.86 7.48
CA VAL A 6 -11.64 23.26 7.31
C VAL A 6 -10.80 24.19 8.18
N ARG A 7 -10.56 23.81 9.44
CA ARG A 7 -9.75 24.61 10.38
C ARG A 7 -8.29 24.67 9.92
N ALA A 8 -7.69 23.55 9.54
CA ALA A 8 -6.31 23.51 9.04
C ALA A 8 -6.12 24.30 7.74
N ASN A 9 -7.12 24.31 6.85
CA ASN A 9 -7.07 25.09 5.60
C ASN A 9 -7.22 26.60 5.86
N ALA A 10 -8.00 26.99 6.87
CA ALA A 10 -8.18 28.40 7.26
C ALA A 10 -6.87 29.04 7.76
N ASP A 11 -5.95 28.24 8.30
CA ASP A 11 -4.63 28.70 8.77
C ASP A 11 -3.62 28.90 7.61
N GLY A 12 -4.05 28.73 6.35
CA GLY A 12 -3.21 28.96 5.16
C GLY A 12 -2.18 27.86 4.88
N ALA A 13 -2.25 26.73 5.59
CA ALA A 13 -1.44 25.57 5.28
C ALA A 13 -1.89 24.95 3.95
N ALA A 14 -0.96 24.70 3.03
CA ALA A 14 -1.21 23.99 1.77
C ALA A 14 -1.45 22.49 2.04
N VAL A 15 -2.61 22.16 2.62
CA VAL A 15 -2.98 20.80 3.01
C VAL A 15 -3.52 20.06 1.79
N LYS A 16 -3.10 18.81 1.62
CA LYS A 16 -3.61 17.86 0.64
C LYS A 16 -4.04 16.59 1.35
N VAL A 17 -5.22 16.09 1.05
CA VAL A 17 -5.80 14.92 1.71
C VAL A 17 -6.14 13.83 0.72
N ARG A 18 -5.72 12.61 1.06
CA ARG A 18 -6.16 11.38 0.41
C ARG A 18 -6.91 10.54 1.43
N PHE A 19 -8.07 10.03 1.05
CA PHE A 19 -8.85 9.13 1.88
C PHE A 19 -8.46 7.70 1.57
N LEU A 20 -7.88 6.99 2.55
CA LEU A 20 -7.55 5.58 2.38
C LEU A 20 -8.75 4.71 2.79
N LEU A 21 -9.23 3.89 1.86
CA LEU A 21 -10.33 2.97 2.06
C LEU A 21 -9.77 1.62 2.53
N ALA A 22 -9.87 1.37 3.84
CA ALA A 22 -9.54 0.09 4.45
C ALA A 22 -10.58 -0.98 4.13
N THR A 23 -10.18 -2.24 4.15
CA THR A 23 -10.99 -3.45 3.95
C THR A 23 -11.77 -3.50 2.64
N LEU A 24 -11.39 -2.66 1.68
CA LEU A 24 -12.03 -2.61 0.36
C LEU A 24 -11.86 -3.96 -0.35
N ALA A 25 -12.91 -4.47 -0.96
CA ALA A 25 -12.89 -5.73 -1.70
C ALA A 25 -13.53 -5.61 -3.09
N LEU A 26 -14.51 -4.71 -3.24
CA LEU A 26 -15.32 -4.58 -4.43
C LEU A 26 -15.21 -3.17 -5.04
N PRO A 27 -15.24 -3.04 -6.38
CA PRO A 27 -15.23 -1.73 -7.04
C PRO A 27 -16.40 -0.83 -6.60
N ASP A 28 -17.58 -1.40 -6.37
CA ASP A 28 -18.78 -0.64 -6.00
C ASP A 28 -18.65 0.06 -4.63
N GLU A 29 -17.84 -0.49 -3.72
CA GLU A 29 -17.56 0.14 -2.43
C GLU A 29 -16.79 1.45 -2.63
N ALA A 30 -15.78 1.45 -3.51
CA ALA A 30 -15.02 2.65 -3.86
C ALA A 30 -15.89 3.66 -4.61
N ALA A 31 -16.71 3.19 -5.56
CA ALA A 31 -17.62 4.04 -6.32
C ALA A 31 -18.58 4.82 -5.40
N ARG A 32 -19.24 4.11 -4.48
CA ARG A 32 -20.18 4.69 -3.51
C ARG A 32 -19.49 5.64 -2.54
N PHE A 33 -18.28 5.30 -2.10
CA PHE A 33 -17.50 6.19 -1.24
C PHE A 33 -17.11 7.49 -1.96
N ILE A 34 -16.64 7.42 -3.21
CA ILE A 34 -16.26 8.61 -3.98
C ILE A 34 -17.47 9.54 -4.17
N ALA A 35 -18.63 8.99 -4.55
CA ALA A 35 -19.86 9.79 -4.70
C ALA A 35 -20.22 10.52 -3.39
N MET A 36 -20.20 9.80 -2.27
CA MET A 36 -20.45 10.40 -0.96
C MET A 36 -19.40 11.46 -0.60
N LEU A 37 -18.12 11.21 -0.92
CA LEU A 37 -17.04 12.14 -0.65
C LEU A 37 -17.22 13.46 -1.41
N GLU A 38 -17.65 13.42 -2.66
CA GLU A 38 -17.95 14.61 -3.47
C GLU A 38 -19.14 15.41 -2.93
N GLU A 39 -20.21 14.72 -2.53
CA GLU A 39 -21.38 15.36 -1.91
C GLU A 39 -20.99 16.10 -0.64
N VAL A 40 -20.24 15.44 0.25
CA VAL A 40 -19.81 16.04 1.52
C VAL A 40 -18.76 17.15 1.30
N ALA A 41 -17.84 16.97 0.35
CA ALA A 41 -16.87 18.01 -0.02
C ALA A 41 -17.58 19.25 -0.56
N SER A 42 -18.58 19.06 -1.42
CA SER A 42 -19.38 20.17 -1.96
C SER A 42 -20.15 20.90 -0.86
N LEU A 43 -20.75 20.17 0.08
CA LEU A 43 -21.48 20.76 1.20
C LEU A 43 -20.59 21.61 2.12
N ILE A 44 -19.35 21.16 2.38
CA ILE A 44 -18.45 21.80 3.34
C ILE A 44 -17.64 22.93 2.71
N PHE A 45 -17.19 22.76 1.46
CA PHE A 45 -16.26 23.67 0.79
C PHE A 45 -16.91 24.50 -0.33
N GLY A 46 -18.23 24.40 -0.51
CA GLY A 46 -18.94 25.09 -1.59
C GLY A 46 -18.59 24.57 -2.99
N GLY A 47 -18.07 23.36 -3.07
CA GLY A 47 -17.68 22.67 -4.31
C GLY A 47 -16.47 21.75 -4.09
N THR A 48 -16.48 20.60 -4.74
CA THR A 48 -15.40 19.60 -4.63
C THR A 48 -14.03 20.17 -4.97
N ARG A 49 -13.95 21.01 -6.02
CA ARG A 49 -12.68 21.63 -6.48
C ARG A 49 -12.10 22.66 -5.52
N ASN A 50 -12.90 23.18 -4.60
CA ASN A 50 -12.45 24.09 -3.54
C ASN A 50 -11.94 23.35 -2.31
N SER A 51 -12.12 22.02 -2.28
CA SER A 51 -11.67 21.19 -1.17
C SER A 51 -10.18 20.81 -1.33
N PRO A 52 -9.44 20.62 -0.22
CA PRO A 52 -8.06 20.14 -0.24
C PRO A 52 -7.94 18.63 -0.54
N ILE A 53 -8.99 18.00 -1.06
CA ILE A 53 -9.09 16.55 -1.23
C ILE A 53 -8.55 16.19 -2.61
N GLU A 54 -7.52 15.36 -2.65
CA GLU A 54 -6.94 14.86 -3.90
C GLU A 54 -7.71 13.66 -4.46
N GLY A 55 -8.36 12.87 -3.59
CA GLY A 55 -9.16 11.72 -3.98
C GLY A 55 -9.15 10.59 -2.95
N ALA A 56 -9.54 9.41 -3.42
CA ALA A 56 -9.58 8.18 -2.65
C ALA A 56 -8.40 7.26 -3.00
N ALA A 57 -7.94 6.45 -2.05
CA ALA A 57 -6.87 5.47 -2.23
C ALA A 57 -7.34 4.13 -1.65
N THR A 58 -6.94 3.02 -2.26
CA THR A 58 -7.31 1.69 -1.76
C THR A 58 -6.25 1.15 -0.80
N MET A 59 -6.67 0.53 0.29
CA MET A 59 -5.79 -0.34 1.05
C MET A 59 -5.72 -1.70 0.33
N LEU A 60 -4.55 -2.06 -0.20
CA LEU A 60 -4.33 -3.39 -0.76
C LEU A 60 -4.06 -4.35 0.39
N GLU A 61 -5.14 -4.96 0.90
CA GLU A 61 -5.08 -5.86 2.06
C GLU A 61 -6.09 -7.00 2.04
N THR A 62 -7.05 -6.98 1.10
CA THR A 62 -8.00 -8.08 0.90
C THR A 62 -7.69 -8.81 -0.41
N GLY A 63 -8.14 -10.07 -0.52
CA GLY A 63 -8.09 -10.80 -1.78
C GLY A 63 -8.91 -10.11 -2.88
N GLY A 64 -10.05 -9.51 -2.51
CA GLY A 64 -10.89 -8.73 -3.43
C GLY A 64 -10.16 -7.52 -4.00
N ALA A 65 -9.48 -6.74 -3.16
CA ALA A 65 -8.67 -5.60 -3.61
C ALA A 65 -7.57 -6.00 -4.59
N PHE A 66 -6.96 -7.17 -4.39
CA PHE A 66 -5.96 -7.71 -5.33
C PHE A 66 -6.58 -8.19 -6.64
N ILE A 67 -7.67 -8.95 -6.58
CA ILE A 67 -8.32 -9.52 -7.77
C ILE A 67 -8.93 -8.39 -8.61
N CYS A 68 -9.66 -7.48 -7.98
CA CYS A 68 -10.40 -6.39 -8.63
C CYS A 68 -9.59 -5.09 -8.75
N LEU A 69 -8.26 -5.13 -8.59
CA LEU A 69 -7.41 -3.94 -8.47
C LEU A 69 -7.67 -2.89 -9.55
N GLU A 70 -7.66 -3.25 -10.82
CA GLU A 70 -7.83 -2.30 -11.92
C GLU A 70 -9.27 -1.76 -11.97
N SER A 71 -10.26 -2.59 -11.65
CA SER A 71 -11.66 -2.16 -11.58
C SER A 71 -11.87 -1.18 -10.42
N ILE A 72 -11.21 -1.38 -9.29
CA ILE A 72 -11.18 -0.43 -8.17
C ILE A 72 -10.49 0.86 -8.59
N LEU A 73 -9.28 0.80 -9.14
CA LEU A 73 -8.51 2.00 -9.53
C LEU A 73 -9.15 2.82 -10.65
N ARG A 74 -10.02 2.22 -11.46
CA ARG A 74 -10.82 2.95 -12.47
C ARG A 74 -11.99 3.73 -11.87
N GLN A 75 -12.36 3.50 -10.60
CA GLN A 75 -13.49 4.20 -9.99
C GLN A 75 -13.24 5.70 -9.90
N ARG A 76 -14.24 6.48 -10.36
CA ARG A 76 -14.23 7.94 -10.40
C ARG A 76 -15.65 8.46 -10.20
N GLY A 77 -15.75 9.61 -9.55
CA GLY A 77 -16.93 10.46 -9.53
C GLY A 77 -16.84 11.56 -10.59
N HIS A 78 -17.49 12.68 -10.35
CA HIS A 78 -17.49 13.83 -11.26
C HIS A 78 -16.16 14.61 -11.21
N ASP A 79 -15.58 14.80 -10.02
CA ASP A 79 -14.40 15.62 -9.78
C ASP A 79 -13.26 14.86 -9.07
N LEU A 80 -13.57 13.78 -8.35
CA LEU A 80 -12.63 12.94 -7.61
C LEU A 80 -12.56 11.54 -8.20
N GLY A 81 -11.47 10.85 -7.91
CA GLY A 81 -11.32 9.45 -8.27
C GLY A 81 -10.32 8.74 -7.37
N MET A 82 -10.01 7.51 -7.74
CA MET A 82 -8.91 6.80 -7.12
C MET A 82 -7.56 7.43 -7.51
N VAL A 83 -6.65 7.56 -6.55
CA VAL A 83 -5.31 8.19 -6.72
C VAL A 83 -4.15 7.28 -6.32
N GLY A 84 -4.43 5.98 -6.11
CA GLY A 84 -3.44 4.94 -5.83
C GLY A 84 -3.83 4.12 -4.61
N GLY A 85 -2.87 3.77 -3.77
CA GLY A 85 -3.14 2.90 -2.63
C GLY A 85 -2.02 2.76 -1.61
N LEU A 86 -2.31 2.00 -0.55
CA LEU A 86 -1.36 1.60 0.49
C LEU A 86 -1.43 0.10 0.66
N ILE A 87 -0.32 -0.60 0.51
CA ILE A 87 -0.24 -2.03 0.81
C ILE A 87 -0.23 -2.20 2.34
N GLY A 88 -1.29 -2.78 2.89
CA GLY A 88 -1.38 -3.15 4.30
C GLY A 88 -0.74 -4.52 4.52
N SER A 89 0.58 -4.57 4.73
CA SER A 89 1.35 -5.82 4.62
C SER A 89 0.87 -6.96 5.52
N ASN A 90 0.36 -6.66 6.71
CA ASN A 90 -0.10 -7.68 7.65
C ASN A 90 -1.36 -8.41 7.16
N ASP A 91 -2.39 -7.65 6.80
CA ASP A 91 -3.66 -8.19 6.33
C ASP A 91 -3.52 -8.71 4.89
N PHE A 92 -2.67 -8.09 4.06
CA PHE A 92 -2.34 -8.64 2.75
C PHE A 92 -1.61 -9.99 2.83
N THR A 93 -0.71 -10.17 3.81
CA THR A 93 -0.07 -11.47 4.09
C THR A 93 -1.11 -12.51 4.48
N THR A 94 -2.06 -12.13 5.34
CA THR A 94 -3.19 -12.97 5.72
C THR A 94 -4.02 -13.38 4.51
N ALA A 95 -4.38 -12.44 3.64
CA ALA A 95 -5.16 -12.69 2.43
C ALA A 95 -4.41 -13.59 1.43
N CYS A 96 -3.10 -13.41 1.27
CA CYS A 96 -2.29 -14.19 0.34
C CYS A 96 -2.05 -15.63 0.81
N LEU A 97 -1.80 -15.83 2.11
CA LEU A 97 -1.48 -17.14 2.68
C LEU A 97 -2.71 -17.86 3.26
N ASN A 98 -3.85 -17.17 3.32
CA ASN A 98 -5.07 -17.61 4.00
C ASN A 98 -4.80 -18.02 5.46
N MET A 99 -3.95 -17.25 6.15
CA MET A 99 -3.51 -17.52 7.52
C MET A 99 -4.03 -16.45 8.48
N ASN A 100 -4.85 -16.84 9.45
CA ASN A 100 -5.34 -15.92 10.48
C ASN A 100 -4.17 -15.32 11.27
N ARG A 101 -4.08 -13.98 11.34
CA ARG A 101 -3.01 -13.25 12.02
C ARG A 101 -2.96 -13.47 13.54
N GLY A 102 -4.10 -13.69 14.20
CA GLY A 102 -4.17 -13.95 15.63
C GLY A 102 -3.70 -15.34 16.02
N ASP A 103 -3.94 -16.33 15.15
CA ASP A 103 -3.75 -17.74 15.46
C ASP A 103 -2.48 -18.34 14.82
N ALA A 104 -2.23 -18.04 13.53
CA ALA A 104 -1.15 -18.65 12.78
C ALA A 104 0.25 -18.40 13.38
N PRO A 105 0.59 -17.18 13.86
CA PRO A 105 1.89 -16.95 14.50
C PRO A 105 2.14 -17.80 15.74
N ARG A 106 1.08 -18.22 16.45
CA ARG A 106 1.18 -19.00 17.69
C ARG A 106 1.18 -20.50 17.44
N HIS A 107 0.39 -20.97 16.48
CA HIS A 107 0.08 -22.39 16.35
C HIS A 107 0.60 -23.05 15.07
N LEU A 108 0.85 -22.28 14.00
CA LEU A 108 1.20 -22.82 12.69
C LEU A 108 2.62 -22.44 12.26
N ILE A 109 2.92 -21.14 12.30
CA ILE A 109 4.19 -20.57 11.80
C ILE A 109 5.42 -21.17 12.50
N PRO A 110 5.45 -21.39 13.82
CA PRO A 110 6.61 -21.99 14.47
C PRO A 110 6.98 -23.35 13.89
N GLY A 111 5.99 -24.23 13.67
CA GLY A 111 6.22 -25.54 13.05
C GLY A 111 6.64 -25.44 11.58
N TYR A 112 6.11 -24.48 10.83
CA TYR A 112 6.54 -24.22 9.45
C TYR A 112 7.99 -23.78 9.37
N VAL A 113 8.45 -22.98 10.33
CA VAL A 113 9.85 -22.55 10.42
C VAL A 113 10.75 -23.70 10.84
N GLU A 114 10.35 -24.49 11.85
CA GLU A 114 11.08 -25.67 12.31
C GLU A 114 11.28 -26.70 11.19
N HIS A 115 10.27 -26.90 10.35
CA HIS A 115 10.34 -27.81 9.20
C HIS A 115 10.92 -27.17 7.93
N GLY A 116 11.39 -25.92 7.98
CA GLY A 116 12.01 -25.24 6.85
C GLY A 116 11.05 -24.89 5.70
N ILE A 117 9.74 -24.94 5.92
CA ILE A 117 8.71 -24.51 4.95
C ILE A 117 8.76 -22.99 4.80
N PHE A 118 8.93 -22.28 5.93
CA PHE A 118 9.25 -20.85 5.94
C PHE A 118 10.64 -20.63 6.52
N ALA A 119 11.39 -19.67 5.96
CA ALA A 119 12.67 -19.26 6.53
C ALA A 119 12.48 -18.48 7.85
N SER A 120 11.38 -17.73 7.95
CA SER A 120 11.00 -16.94 9.12
C SER A 120 9.50 -16.62 9.05
N SER A 121 8.96 -15.95 10.08
CA SER A 121 7.55 -15.55 10.08
C SER A 121 7.25 -14.62 8.89
N PRO A 122 6.24 -14.93 8.06
CA PRO A 122 5.87 -14.09 6.91
C PRO A 122 5.27 -12.73 7.31
N PHE A 123 4.91 -12.55 8.59
CA PHE A 123 4.41 -11.29 9.12
C PHE A 123 5.53 -10.31 9.51
N THR A 124 6.72 -10.82 9.84
CA THR A 124 7.87 -9.99 10.22
C THR A 124 8.90 -9.87 9.11
N HIS A 125 8.95 -10.83 8.19
CA HIS A 125 9.84 -10.82 7.04
C HIS A 125 9.06 -11.14 5.77
N VAL A 126 9.39 -10.48 4.65
CA VAL A 126 8.66 -10.65 3.41
C VAL A 126 8.74 -12.11 2.92
N GLN A 127 7.58 -12.75 2.82
CA GLN A 127 7.47 -14.05 2.17
C GLN A 127 7.50 -13.81 0.66
N VAL A 128 8.65 -14.07 0.03
CA VAL A 128 8.91 -13.66 -1.37
C VAL A 128 8.05 -14.41 -2.39
N SER A 129 7.87 -15.73 -2.21
CA SER A 129 7.33 -16.59 -3.27
C SER A 129 5.84 -16.37 -3.53
N VAL A 130 5.08 -15.95 -2.53
CA VAL A 130 3.63 -15.71 -2.61
C VAL A 130 3.34 -14.24 -2.35
N VAL A 131 3.63 -13.73 -1.15
CA VAL A 131 3.22 -12.38 -0.73
C VAL A 131 3.98 -11.32 -1.53
N GLY A 132 5.30 -11.42 -1.62
CA GLY A 132 6.15 -10.50 -2.37
C GLY A 132 5.81 -10.51 -3.86
N ARG A 133 5.58 -11.69 -4.45
CA ARG A 133 5.12 -11.81 -5.85
C ARG A 133 3.77 -11.12 -6.06
N ALA A 134 2.80 -11.31 -5.17
CA ALA A 134 1.49 -10.66 -5.28
C ALA A 134 1.60 -9.13 -5.15
N MET A 135 2.42 -8.62 -4.22
CA MET A 135 2.69 -7.18 -4.10
C MET A 135 3.32 -6.62 -5.38
N HIS A 136 4.32 -7.31 -5.93
CA HIS A 136 4.97 -6.92 -7.18
C HIS A 136 4.01 -6.90 -8.37
N GLU A 137 3.20 -7.94 -8.51
CA GLU A 137 2.19 -8.03 -9.57
C GLU A 137 1.15 -6.92 -9.47
N ALA A 138 0.65 -6.63 -8.26
CA ALA A 138 -0.31 -5.55 -8.03
C ALA A 138 0.26 -4.19 -8.46
N LEU A 139 1.51 -3.89 -8.09
CA LEU A 139 2.17 -2.65 -8.49
C LEU A 139 2.39 -2.57 -10.01
N GLN A 140 2.83 -3.66 -10.65
CA GLN A 140 2.97 -3.68 -12.11
C GLN A 140 1.64 -3.46 -12.83
N ARG A 141 0.56 -4.10 -12.34
CA ARG A 141 -0.80 -3.90 -12.85
C ARG A 141 -1.25 -2.45 -12.69
N SER A 142 -1.03 -1.86 -11.52
CA SER A 142 -1.34 -0.45 -11.27
C SER A 142 -0.51 0.50 -12.15
N THR A 143 0.78 0.25 -12.33
CA THR A 143 1.67 1.08 -13.16
C THR A 143 1.28 1.02 -14.63
N ARG A 144 0.88 -0.16 -15.13
CA ARG A 144 0.32 -0.29 -16.49
C ARG A 144 -0.98 0.50 -16.63
N LEU A 145 -1.87 0.39 -15.66
CA LEU A 145 -3.13 1.13 -15.67
C LEU A 145 -2.93 2.65 -15.58
N ALA A 146 -1.94 3.11 -14.80
CA ALA A 146 -1.56 4.52 -14.75
C ALA A 146 -1.22 5.08 -16.14
N LEU A 147 -0.46 4.32 -16.94
CA LEU A 147 -0.14 4.70 -18.32
C LEU A 147 -1.37 4.67 -19.23
N GLU A 148 -2.24 3.67 -19.08
CA GLU A 148 -3.49 3.56 -19.84
C GLU A 148 -4.43 4.74 -19.58
N LEU A 149 -4.52 5.20 -18.33
CA LEU A 149 -5.42 6.27 -17.91
C LEU A 149 -4.80 7.67 -17.95
N ASP A 150 -3.55 7.80 -18.40
CA ASP A 150 -2.75 9.03 -18.32
C ASP A 150 -2.83 9.69 -16.92
N GLN A 151 -2.69 8.86 -15.88
CA GLN A 151 -2.81 9.28 -14.49
C GLN A 151 -1.68 8.69 -13.64
N GLN A 152 -1.16 9.48 -12.71
CA GLN A 152 -0.25 8.98 -11.69
C GLN A 152 -1.00 8.36 -10.51
N PHE A 153 -0.66 7.11 -10.17
CA PHE A 153 -1.07 6.47 -8.92
C PHE A 153 0.10 6.49 -7.94
N THR A 154 -0.11 7.02 -6.74
CA THR A 154 0.90 6.93 -5.66
C THR A 154 0.64 5.68 -4.83
N TRP A 155 1.68 4.87 -4.64
CA TRP A 155 1.60 3.67 -3.82
C TRP A 155 2.54 3.72 -2.63
N GLY A 156 2.02 3.41 -1.45
CA GLY A 156 2.83 3.17 -0.27
C GLY A 156 2.74 1.73 0.22
N LEU A 157 3.57 1.39 1.21
CA LEU A 157 3.43 0.17 2.00
C LEU A 157 3.56 0.50 3.48
N ALA A 158 2.70 -0.10 4.30
CA ALA A 158 2.73 0.01 5.75
C ALA A 158 2.66 -1.39 6.41
N GLY A 159 2.96 -1.43 7.71
CA GLY A 159 2.91 -2.63 8.53
C GLY A 159 4.30 -3.16 8.89
N GLU A 160 4.36 -4.35 9.47
CA GLU A 160 5.56 -4.84 10.16
C GLU A 160 6.75 -5.03 9.20
N LEU A 161 6.49 -5.30 7.92
CA LEU A 161 7.52 -5.43 6.90
C LEU A 161 8.34 -4.15 6.65
N THR A 162 7.85 -2.97 7.05
CA THR A 162 8.62 -1.71 6.94
C THR A 162 9.68 -1.56 8.02
N THR A 163 9.67 -2.43 9.02
CA THR A 163 10.60 -2.38 10.16
C THR A 163 11.73 -3.40 10.05
N ASP A 164 11.57 -4.43 9.23
CA ASP A 164 12.62 -5.42 8.97
C ASP A 164 13.59 -4.92 7.89
N TRP A 165 14.88 -4.89 8.23
CA TRP A 165 15.95 -4.40 7.37
C TRP A 165 16.00 -5.14 6.03
N ASN A 166 15.91 -6.46 6.06
CA ASN A 166 16.02 -7.29 4.85
C ASN A 166 14.79 -7.14 3.96
N SER A 167 13.60 -7.06 4.56
CA SER A 167 12.36 -6.77 3.85
C SER A 167 12.40 -5.40 3.20
N VAL A 168 12.84 -4.36 3.91
CA VAL A 168 12.97 -3.01 3.32
C VAL A 168 13.96 -2.99 2.16
N GLN A 169 15.09 -3.70 2.27
CA GLN A 169 16.02 -3.86 1.15
C GLN A 169 15.35 -4.56 -0.05
N TRP A 170 14.62 -5.65 0.19
CA TRP A 170 13.90 -6.36 -0.85
C TRP A 170 12.84 -5.47 -1.52
N LEU A 171 12.04 -4.75 -0.73
CA LEU A 171 11.01 -3.81 -1.21
C LEU A 171 11.62 -2.70 -2.07
N ALA A 172 12.72 -2.08 -1.60
CA ALA A 172 13.40 -1.05 -2.36
C ALA A 172 14.02 -1.59 -3.66
N ARG A 173 14.52 -2.83 -3.67
CA ARG A 173 15.13 -3.46 -4.84
C ARG A 173 14.09 -3.91 -5.88
N TYR A 174 12.97 -4.47 -5.46
CA TYR A 174 12.02 -5.13 -6.35
C TYR A 174 10.70 -4.39 -6.52
N LEU A 175 10.16 -3.75 -5.47
CA LEU A 175 8.86 -3.08 -5.55
C LEU A 175 8.98 -1.60 -5.96
N ALA A 176 10.04 -0.90 -5.57
CA ALA A 176 10.21 0.50 -5.98
C ALA A 176 10.23 0.67 -7.52
N PRO A 177 10.98 -0.15 -8.29
CA PRO A 177 10.93 -0.10 -9.76
C PRO A 177 9.56 -0.51 -10.34
N ALA A 178 8.77 -1.30 -9.60
CA ALA A 178 7.44 -1.73 -10.02
C ALA A 178 6.34 -0.68 -9.78
N GLY A 179 6.64 0.39 -9.00
CA GLY A 179 5.71 1.49 -8.74
C GLY A 179 5.52 1.85 -7.26
N LEU A 180 6.18 1.16 -6.32
CA LEU A 180 6.12 1.54 -4.91
C LEU A 180 6.83 2.88 -4.68
N SER A 181 6.09 3.86 -4.16
CA SER A 181 6.55 5.25 -4.03
C SER A 181 7.12 5.58 -2.65
N TYR A 182 6.58 4.97 -1.58
CA TYR A 182 7.02 5.25 -0.20
C TYR A 182 6.78 4.07 0.76
N LEU A 183 7.44 4.12 1.91
CA LEU A 183 7.15 3.28 3.07
C LEU A 183 6.59 4.15 4.20
N SER A 184 5.59 3.64 4.91
CA SER A 184 5.02 4.27 6.10
C SER A 184 5.34 3.40 7.31
N THR A 185 6.21 3.89 8.19
CA THR A 185 6.71 3.18 9.36
C THR A 185 6.62 4.05 10.62
N SER A 186 6.79 3.45 11.80
CA SER A 186 6.75 4.19 13.06
C SER A 186 7.91 5.19 13.18
N PRO A 187 7.77 6.31 13.93
CA PRO A 187 8.82 7.31 14.07
C PRO A 187 10.20 6.73 14.46
N GLU A 188 10.21 5.71 15.31
CA GLU A 188 11.42 5.06 15.84
C GLU A 188 12.17 4.28 14.75
N THR A 189 11.48 3.85 13.70
CA THR A 189 12.01 2.98 12.64
C THR A 189 12.29 3.72 11.34
N ILE A 190 11.92 5.00 11.23
CA ILE A 190 12.11 5.81 10.00
C ILE A 190 13.57 5.82 9.54
N ILE A 191 14.52 6.06 10.45
CA ILE A 191 15.94 6.15 10.09
C ILE A 191 16.46 4.79 9.61
N ALA A 192 16.08 3.71 10.28
CA ALA A 192 16.46 2.35 9.89
C ALA A 192 15.91 2.00 8.50
N ALA A 193 14.62 2.29 8.25
CA ALA A 193 14.00 2.06 6.95
C ALA A 193 14.65 2.88 5.83
N LEU A 194 15.01 4.14 6.10
CA LEU A 194 15.71 4.99 5.14
C LEU A 194 17.09 4.41 4.77
N LEU A 195 17.88 4.01 5.77
CA LEU A 195 19.20 3.41 5.53
C LEU A 195 19.08 2.07 4.79
N ALA A 196 18.15 1.21 5.20
CA ALA A 196 17.91 -0.07 4.54
C ALA A 196 17.52 0.12 3.06
N SER A 197 16.64 1.08 2.77
CA SER A 197 16.16 1.34 1.40
C SER A 197 17.28 1.79 0.46
N THR A 198 18.26 2.56 0.97
CA THR A 198 19.37 3.10 0.18
C THR A 198 20.55 2.13 0.04
N ALA A 199 20.76 1.24 1.01
CA ALA A 199 21.84 0.24 0.99
C ALA A 199 21.79 -0.69 -0.24
N THR A 200 20.62 -0.85 -0.86
CA THR A 200 20.43 -1.59 -2.11
C THR A 200 21.26 -1.06 -3.28
N ARG A 201 21.56 0.25 -3.32
CA ARG A 201 22.37 0.88 -4.38
C ARG A 201 23.87 0.59 -4.27
N TYR A 202 24.33 0.13 -3.11
CA TYR A 202 25.75 -0.10 -2.82
C TYR A 202 26.12 -1.59 -2.73
N GLN A 203 25.14 -2.49 -2.80
CA GLN A 203 25.40 -3.91 -2.95
C GLN A 203 25.91 -4.17 -4.37
N ARG A 204 27.22 -4.42 -4.51
CA ARG A 204 27.80 -4.94 -5.76
C ARG A 204 27.02 -6.20 -6.15
N PRO A 205 26.70 -6.41 -7.44
CA PRO A 205 26.21 -7.71 -7.88
C PRO A 205 27.24 -8.75 -7.43
N GLU A 206 26.78 -9.78 -6.70
CA GLU A 206 27.63 -10.90 -6.33
C GLU A 206 28.27 -11.41 -7.62
N ILE A 207 29.60 -11.25 -7.70
CA ILE A 207 30.38 -11.92 -8.74
C ILE A 207 30.13 -13.39 -8.50
N SER A 208 29.38 -14.01 -9.41
CA SER A 208 29.14 -15.44 -9.44
C SER A 208 30.45 -16.16 -9.18
N ARG A 209 30.62 -16.70 -7.97
CA ARG A 209 31.62 -17.73 -7.71
C ARG A 209 31.06 -19.04 -8.25
N ALA A 210 30.98 -19.13 -9.57
CA ALA A 210 30.95 -20.41 -10.24
C ALA A 210 32.40 -20.91 -10.31
N ALA A 211 32.66 -21.96 -9.55
CA ALA A 211 33.80 -22.85 -9.71
C ALA A 211 33.66 -23.66 -11.01
#